data_AF-A0A370G3Y8-F1
#
_entry.id   AF-A0A370G3Y8-F1
#
_cell.length_a   1.000
_cell.length_b   1.000
_cell.length_c   1.000
_cell.angle_alpha   90.00
_cell.angle_beta   90.00
_cell.angle_gamma   90.00
#
_symmetry.space_group_name_H-M   'P 1'
#
loop_
_entity.id
_entity.type
_entity.pdbx_description
1 polymer ?
#
loop_
_entity_poly.entity_id
_entity_poly.type
_entity_poly.pdbx_seq_one_letter_code
_entity_poly.pdbx_strand_id
1 'polypeptide(L)' 'MRPSPLFSGFFYCVLGVFFTIFAIQNVNDHGWGFFAFILVFLATLDFGSGIRMIMLHFRIKRKLNHSKKK' A
#
# COMPACT_ATOMS: atom_id res chain seq x y z
N MET A 1 -14.88 -15.20 -8.98
CA MET A 1 -14.04 -15.49 -7.79
C MET A 1 -13.76 -14.17 -7.09
N ARG A 2 -14.13 -13.99 -5.82
CA ARG A 2 -13.87 -12.72 -5.10
C ARG A 2 -12.38 -12.70 -4.73
N PRO A 3 -11.56 -11.79 -5.29
CA PRO A 3 -10.13 -11.77 -4.97
C PRO A 3 -9.97 -11.61 -3.47
N SER A 4 -9.11 -12.43 -2.88
CA SER A 4 -8.82 -12.38 -1.45
C SER A 4 -8.35 -10.96 -1.12
N PRO A 5 -9.02 -10.25 -0.19
CA PRO A 5 -8.64 -8.89 0.19
C PRO A 5 -7.21 -8.82 0.76
N LEU A 6 -6.62 -9.95 1.14
CA LEU A 6 -5.23 -10.02 1.59
C LEU A 6 -4.25 -10.06 0.42
N PHE A 7 -4.60 -10.78 -0.65
CA PHE A 7 -3.76 -10.87 -1.84
C PHE A 7 -3.66 -9.52 -2.54
N SER A 8 -4.79 -8.83 -2.72
CA SER A 8 -4.79 -7.49 -3.34
C SER A 8 -3.96 -6.47 -2.55
N GLY A 9 -3.99 -6.50 -1.21
CA GLY A 9 -3.23 -5.57 -0.38
C GLY A 9 -1.72 -5.80 -0.43
N PHE A 10 -1.30 -7.08 -0.52
CA PHE A 10 0.09 -7.43 -0.72
C PHE A 10 0.63 -6.90 -2.05
N PHE A 11 -0.12 -7.03 -3.13
CA PHE A 11 0.26 -6.49 -4.44
C PHE A 11 0.44 -4.98 -4.41
N TYR A 12 -0.46 -4.23 -3.74
CA TYR A 12 -0.31 -2.78 -3.59
C TYR A 12 0.95 -2.40 -2.80
N CYS A 13 1.28 -3.12 -1.72
CA CYS A 13 2.53 -2.89 -0.99
C CYS A 13 3.76 -3.14 -1.86
N VAL A 14 3.79 -4.24 -2.62
CA VAL A 14 4.90 -4.56 -3.52
C VAL A 14 5.04 -3.47 -4.59
N LEU A 15 3.93 -3.08 -5.22
CA LEU A 15 3.92 -2.04 -6.24
C LEU A 15 4.41 -0.68 -5.71
N GLY A 16 4.01 -0.29 -4.50
CA GLY A 16 4.49 0.92 -3.84
C GLY A 16 6.01 0.91 -3.59
N VAL A 17 6.59 -0.25 -3.26
CA VAL A 17 8.04 -0.42 -3.13
C VAL A 17 8.74 -0.22 -4.47
N PHE A 18 8.19 -0.80 -5.56
CA PHE A 18 8.73 -0.58 -6.91
C PHE A 18 8.74 0.90 -7.29
N PHE A 19 7.63 1.62 -7.08
CA PHE A 19 7.58 3.06 -7.35
C PHE A 19 8.55 3.87 -6.49
N THR A 20 8.81 3.44 -5.26
CA THR A 20 9.80 4.09 -4.39
C THR A 20 11.22 3.92 -4.93
N ILE A 21 11.58 2.72 -5.41
CA ILE A 21 12.89 2.48 -6.05
C ILE A 21 13.06 3.35 -7.29
N PHE A 22 12.02 3.43 -8.13
CA PHE A 22 12.04 4.31 -9.30
C PHE A 22 12.16 5.80 -8.92
N ALA A 23 11.46 6.24 -7.87
CA ALA A 23 11.59 7.61 -7.37
C ALA A 23 13.03 7.91 -6.92
N ILE A 24 13.66 6.99 -6.19
CA ILE A 24 15.04 7.14 -5.72
C ILE A 24 16.01 7.22 -6.90
N GLN A 25 15.88 6.33 -7.89
CA GLN A 25 16.71 6.38 -9.10
C GLN A 25 16.52 7.69 -9.85
N ASN A 26 15.27 8.13 -10.02
CA ASN A 26 14.98 9.38 -10.72
C ASN A 26 15.57 10.60 -10.01
N VAL A 27 15.51 10.63 -8.67
CA VAL A 27 16.14 11.68 -7.86
C VAL A 27 17.67 11.62 -7.92
N ASN A 28 18.25 10.42 -8.00
CA ASN A 28 19.70 10.28 -8.13
C ASN A 28 20.20 10.85 -9.46
N ASP A 29 19.51 10.52 -10.56
CA ASP A 29 19.92 10.89 -11.91
C ASP A 29 19.56 12.34 -12.28
N HIS A 30 18.38 12.81 -11.86
CA HIS A 30 17.81 14.11 -12.30
C HIS A 30 17.56 15.09 -11.14
N GLY A 31 17.80 14.69 -9.90
CA GLY A 31 17.47 15.48 -8.71
C GLY A 31 15.97 15.50 -8.39
N TRP A 32 15.58 16.41 -7.49
CA TRP A 32 14.19 16.61 -7.09
C TRP A 32 13.39 17.37 -8.15
N GLY A 33 13.06 16.68 -9.24
CA GLY A 33 12.21 17.20 -10.32
C GLY A 33 10.72 16.88 -10.14
N PHE A 34 9.89 17.43 -11.02
CA PHE A 34 8.45 17.19 -11.05
C PHE A 34 8.09 15.68 -11.09
N PHE A 35 8.83 14.89 -11.87
CA PHE A 35 8.63 13.44 -11.96
C PHE A 35 8.89 12.70 -10.65
N ALA A 36 9.91 13.11 -9.87
CA ALA A 36 10.18 12.52 -8.58
C ALA A 36 8.99 12.68 -7.62
N PHE A 37 8.39 13.88 -7.58
CA PHE A 37 7.20 14.12 -6.76
C PHE A 37 5.99 13.30 -7.19
N ILE A 38 5.78 13.11 -8.51
CA ILE A 38 4.73 12.23 -9.02
C ILE A 38 4.97 10.78 -8.57
N LEU A 39 6.21 10.28 -8.69
CA LEU A 39 6.53 8.90 -8.30
C LEU A 39 6.35 8.67 -6.80
N VAL A 40 6.78 9.62 -5.96
CA VAL A 40 6.57 9.58 -4.50
C VAL A 40 5.08 9.65 -4.15
N PHE A 41 4.31 10.51 -4.82
CA PHE A 41 2.87 10.61 -4.63
C PHE A 41 2.18 9.29 -4.98
N LEU A 42 2.53 8.69 -6.12
CA LEU A 42 1.97 7.41 -6.56
C LEU A 42 2.31 6.28 -5.58
N ALA A 43 3.58 6.20 -5.15
CA ALA A 43 4.00 5.25 -4.12
C ALA A 43 3.20 5.42 -2.81
N THR A 44 2.90 6.66 -2.43
CA THR A 44 2.10 6.96 -1.23
C THR A 44 0.66 6.46 -1.36
N LEU A 45 0.04 6.60 -2.54
CA LEU A 45 -1.30 6.08 -2.79
C LEU A 45 -1.36 4.54 -2.71
N ASP A 46 -0.34 3.87 -3.26
CA ASP A 46 -0.22 2.40 -3.20
C ASP A 46 -0.02 1.91 -1.76
N PHE A 47 0.88 2.54 -1.00
CA PHE A 47 1.06 2.23 0.42
C PHE A 47 -0.19 2.52 1.24
N GLY A 48 -0.88 3.64 1.00
CA GLY A 48 -2.13 3.97 1.67
C GLY A 48 -3.22 2.92 1.44
N SER A 49 -3.32 2.41 0.20
CA SER A 49 -4.24 1.33 -0.16
C SER A 49 -3.86 0.00 0.51
N GLY A 50 -2.57 -0.34 0.55
CA GLY A 50 -2.04 -1.50 1.26
C GLY A 50 -2.32 -1.45 2.77
N ILE A 51 -2.03 -0.32 3.42
CA ILE A 51 -2.31 -0.07 4.84
C ILE A 51 -3.81 -0.20 5.12
N ARG A 52 -4.67 0.34 4.26
CA ARG A 52 -6.13 0.25 4.40
C ARG A 52 -6.61 -1.20 4.41
N MET A 53 -6.06 -2.07 3.54
CA MET A 53 -6.40 -3.49 3.53
C MET A 53 -5.91 -4.23 4.78
N ILE A 54 -4.71 -3.91 5.26
CA ILE A 54 -4.18 -4.45 6.53
C ILE A 54 -5.09 -4.02 7.70
N MET A 55 -5.47 -2.74 7.76
CA MET A 55 -6.36 -2.21 8.79
C MET A 55 -7.77 -2.84 8.74
N LEU A 56 -8.28 -3.10 7.52
CA LEU A 56 -9.53 -3.83 7.31
C LEU A 56 -9.44 -5.25 7.88
N HIS A 57 -8.34 -5.96 7.64
CA HIS A 57 -8.12 -7.29 8.21
C HIS A 57 -8.18 -7.26 9.75
N PHE A 58 -7.49 -6.29 10.38
CA PHE A 58 -7.55 -6.11 11.84
C PHE A 58 -8.94 -5.72 12.35
N ARG A 59 -9.72 -4.92 11.61
CA ARG A 59 -11.12 -4.58 11.96
C ARG A 59 -12.02 -5.81 11.89
N ILE A 60 -11.88 -6.65 10.87
CA ILE A 60 -12.66 -7.89 10.73
C ILE A 60 -12.32 -8.85 11.87
N LYS A 61 -11.03 -9.02 12.19
CA LYS A 61 -10.58 -9.89 13.30
C LYS A 61 -11.12 -9.43 14.66
N ARG A 62 -11.15 -8.10 14.90
CA ARG A 62 -11.74 -7.53 16.12
C ARG A 62 -13.24 -7.78 16.23
N LYS A 63 -14.01 -7.62 15.14
CA LYS A 63 -15.46 -7.93 15.14
C LYS A 63 -15.75 -9.41 15.40
N LEU A 64 -14.96 -10.32 14.81
CA LEU A 64 -15.10 -11.77 15.03
C LEU A 64 -14.84 -12.17 16.49
N ASN A 65 -13.81 -11.61 17.12
CA ASN A 65 -13.53 -11.88 18.54
C ASN A 65 -14.59 -11.34 19.49
N HIS A 66 -15.27 -10.23 19.14
CA HIS A 66 -16.35 -9.69 19.96
C HIS A 66 -17.64 -10.54 19.86
N SER A 67 -17.90 -11.18 18.71
CA SER A 67 -19.05 -12.07 18.54
C SER A 67 -18.86 -13.44 19.22
N LYS A 68 -17.63 -13.89 19.47
CA LYS A 68 -17.34 -15.11 20.23
C LYS A 68 -17.47 -14.95 21.75
N LYS A 69 -17.58 -13.70 22.24
CA LYS A 69 -17.61 -13.37 23.67
C LYS A 69 -19.03 -13.07 24.18
N LYS A 70 -20.04 -13.22 23.33
CA LYS A 70 -21.47 -13.04 23.62
C LYS A 70 -22.19 -14.36 23.39
#